data_AF-A0A970BTU1-F1
#
_entry.id   AF-A0A970BTU1-F1
#
_cell.length_a   1.000
_cell.length_b   1.000
_cell.length_c   1.000
_cell.angle_alpha   90.00
_cell.angle_beta   90.00
_cell.angle_gamma   90.00
#
_symmetry.space_group_name_H-M   'P 1'
#
loop_
_entity.id
_entity.type
_entity.pdbx_description
1 polymer ?
#
loop_
_entity_poly.entity_id
_entity_poly.type
_entity_poly.pdbx_seq_one_letter_code
_entity_poly.pdbx_strand_id
1 'polypeptide(L)'
;MFARQHYLNSRGGGFPVLEAVPAGEKPAQRFVPLRRTVLSGDVVGPLAHLTLIQEFGYSRADYARPLEALYRFPLPGDAAVTGIRVRFGEVEIHTRLEPRDVAEKEYEQARQEGRQAALATRESPDALTLRVTGLRPDEEVRVETRYVQLARAERGGWSLRVPLTMAPRYVRSDELTARHAQGQPLTLLRDPGHRFALDLAVRGAEEVTSRTHSLDVRPADGAVRVTLAGGEVLPDRDCVLAWAPPQAVDRPTLTPDVYAEPEGSGSTSWRRSRRQPGTRRRRSRWPGR
;
A
#
# COMPACT_ATOMS: atom_id res chain seq x y z
N MET A 1 19.24 0.48 -39.84
CA MET A 1 17.95 -0.24 -39.79
C MET A 1 17.70 -0.65 -38.35
N PHE A 2 16.80 0.05 -37.67
CA PHE A 2 16.49 -0.16 -36.25
C PHE A 2 15.54 -1.36 -36.10
N ALA A 3 16.00 -2.42 -35.45
CA ALA A 3 15.13 -3.52 -35.06
C ALA A 3 14.24 -3.06 -33.88
N ARG A 4 13.02 -2.64 -34.22
CA ARG A 4 11.87 -2.52 -33.30
C ARG A 4 11.48 -3.91 -32.83
N GLN A 5 12.05 -4.38 -31.73
CA GLN A 5 11.49 -5.53 -31.00
C GLN A 5 10.82 -5.02 -29.73
N HIS A 6 9.50 -5.15 -29.75
CA HIS A 6 8.56 -4.70 -28.73
C HIS A 6 8.80 -5.43 -27.40
N TYR A 7 8.98 -4.67 -26.32
CA TYR A 7 8.97 -5.19 -24.96
C TYR A 7 7.55 -5.62 -24.58
N LEU A 8 7.31 -6.93 -24.53
CA LEU A 8 6.09 -7.53 -24.00
C LEU A 8 6.14 -7.50 -22.46
N ASN A 9 5.80 -6.35 -21.86
CA ASN A 9 5.11 -6.19 -20.57
C ASN A 9 5.31 -4.77 -19.97
N SER A 10 4.78 -3.77 -20.68
CA SER A 10 4.20 -2.56 -20.06
C SER A 10 2.87 -2.85 -19.34
N ARG A 11 2.59 -4.12 -19.01
CA ARG A 11 1.34 -4.59 -18.41
C ARG A 11 1.36 -4.27 -16.91
N GLY A 12 0.88 -3.08 -16.58
CA GLY A 12 0.57 -2.72 -15.20
C GLY A 12 -0.77 -3.32 -14.83
N GLY A 13 -0.93 -3.67 -13.57
CA GLY A 13 -2.14 -4.27 -13.03
C GLY A 13 -1.91 -5.71 -12.62
N GLY A 14 -2.01 -5.92 -11.32
CA GLY A 14 -1.98 -7.22 -10.69
C GLY A 14 -1.90 -6.95 -9.21
N PHE A 15 -2.48 -7.85 -8.43
CA PHE A 15 -2.10 -8.02 -7.03
C PHE A 15 -0.57 -8.10 -6.89
N PRO A 16 -0.04 -8.13 -5.67
CA PRO A 16 1.35 -8.49 -5.46
C PRO A 16 1.66 -9.85 -6.06
N VAL A 17 2.14 -9.85 -7.28
CA VAL A 17 2.58 -11.01 -8.00
C VAL A 17 4.03 -10.77 -8.34
N LEU A 18 4.86 -11.76 -8.09
CA LEU A 18 6.19 -11.84 -8.66
C LEU A 18 6.01 -12.64 -9.96
N GLU A 19 5.94 -11.95 -11.10
CA GLU A 19 5.72 -12.56 -12.44
C GLU A 19 7.04 -13.07 -13.02
N ALA A 20 7.16 -14.37 -13.33
CA ALA A 20 8.41 -14.86 -13.89
C ALA A 20 8.64 -14.39 -15.35
N VAL A 21 9.79 -13.75 -15.62
CA VAL A 21 10.16 -13.31 -16.98
C VAL A 21 10.76 -14.49 -17.75
N PRO A 22 10.16 -14.98 -18.86
CA PRO A 22 10.71 -16.09 -19.62
C PRO A 22 11.92 -15.66 -20.45
N ALA A 23 12.97 -16.47 -20.44
CA ALA A 23 14.02 -16.43 -21.45
C ALA A 23 13.52 -17.13 -22.73
N GLY A 24 12.93 -16.37 -23.66
CA GLY A 24 12.86 -16.77 -25.08
C GLY A 24 11.65 -17.57 -25.60
N GLU A 25 10.63 -17.91 -24.81
CA GLU A 25 9.43 -18.63 -25.32
C GLU A 25 8.10 -18.06 -24.79
N LYS A 26 7.01 -18.23 -25.57
CA LYS A 26 5.66 -17.76 -25.24
C LYS A 26 5.19 -18.35 -23.88
N PRO A 27 4.74 -17.55 -22.90
CA PRO A 27 4.68 -18.02 -21.52
C PRO A 27 3.37 -18.71 -21.17
N ALA A 28 3.47 -19.89 -20.55
CA ALA A 28 2.59 -20.18 -19.43
C ALA A 28 2.92 -19.15 -18.33
N GLN A 29 1.95 -18.31 -17.94
CA GLN A 29 2.17 -17.29 -16.90
C GLN A 29 2.65 -17.95 -15.62
N ARG A 30 3.87 -17.63 -15.19
CA ARG A 30 4.47 -18.16 -13.97
C ARG A 30 4.28 -17.17 -12.84
N PHE A 31 3.76 -17.65 -11.72
CA PHE A 31 3.36 -16.83 -10.58
C PHE A 31 4.10 -17.29 -9.32
N VAL A 32 4.70 -16.37 -8.58
CA VAL A 32 5.20 -16.66 -7.23
C VAL A 32 4.17 -16.15 -6.21
N PRO A 33 3.50 -17.06 -5.46
CA PRO A 33 2.47 -16.71 -4.50
C PRO A 33 2.90 -15.74 -3.38
N LEU A 34 2.08 -14.72 -3.12
CA LEU A 34 2.13 -13.92 -1.89
C LEU A 34 1.44 -14.70 -0.76
N ARG A 35 2.22 -15.12 0.23
CA ARG A 35 1.75 -15.95 1.34
C ARG A 35 1.35 -15.14 2.56
N ARG A 36 2.05 -14.04 2.83
CA ARG A 36 1.78 -13.22 4.01
C ARG A 36 2.05 -11.74 3.76
N THR A 37 1.20 -10.90 4.35
CA THR A 37 1.39 -9.46 4.43
C THR A 37 1.31 -9.02 5.88
N VAL A 38 2.31 -8.31 6.37
CA VAL A 38 2.31 -7.70 7.70
C VAL A 38 2.50 -6.20 7.55
N LEU A 39 1.58 -5.41 8.10
CA LEU A 39 1.73 -3.97 8.20
C LEU A 39 1.98 -3.59 9.66
N SER A 40 3.09 -2.89 9.91
CA SER A 40 3.41 -2.38 11.23
C SER A 40 3.91 -0.94 11.20
N GLY A 41 3.80 -0.21 12.31
CA GLY A 41 4.39 1.12 12.41
C GLY A 41 3.76 2.04 13.43
N ASP A 42 4.09 3.33 13.32
CA ASP A 42 3.66 4.38 14.22
C ASP A 42 2.82 5.42 13.49
N VAL A 43 1.77 5.90 14.14
CA VAL A 43 0.92 6.98 13.65
C VAL A 43 0.92 8.12 14.67
N VAL A 44 1.23 9.33 14.23
CA VAL A 44 1.25 10.53 15.07
C VAL A 44 0.45 11.64 14.42
N GLY A 45 -0.68 12.00 15.02
CA GLY A 45 -1.64 12.90 14.38
C GLY A 45 -2.10 12.33 13.03
N PRO A 46 -1.96 13.05 11.91
CA PRO A 46 -2.28 12.54 10.59
C PRO A 46 -1.15 11.74 9.92
N LEU A 47 0.07 11.73 10.45
CA LEU A 47 1.22 11.13 9.75
C LEU A 47 1.44 9.68 10.19
N ALA A 48 1.45 8.76 9.23
CA ALA A 48 1.72 7.34 9.45
C ALA A 48 3.10 6.97 8.90
N HIS A 49 3.95 6.39 9.74
CA HIS A 49 5.22 5.78 9.38
C HIS A 49 5.05 4.27 9.39
N LEU A 50 5.06 3.66 8.21
CA LEU A 50 4.62 2.29 8.02
C LEU A 50 5.72 1.43 7.41
N THR A 51 5.80 0.20 7.88
CA THR A 51 6.61 -0.88 7.33
C THR A 51 5.67 -1.98 6.88
N LEU A 52 5.71 -2.28 5.59
CA LEU A 52 4.97 -3.36 4.96
C LEU A 52 5.95 -4.49 4.63
N ILE A 53 5.70 -5.66 5.20
CA ILE A 53 6.46 -6.88 4.94
C ILE A 53 5.57 -7.83 4.14
N GLN A 54 6.10 -8.34 3.04
CA GLN A 54 5.43 -9.30 2.18
C GLN A 54 6.31 -10.50 1.92
N GLU A 55 5.76 -11.67 2.18
CA GLU A 55 6.45 -12.95 2.08
C GLU A 55 5.92 -13.72 0.88
N PHE A 56 6.81 -14.03 -0.05
CA PHE A 56 6.51 -14.78 -1.26
C PHE A 56 7.26 -16.12 -1.25
N GLY A 57 6.72 -17.12 -1.93
CA GLY A 57 7.44 -18.38 -2.07
C GLY A 57 6.74 -19.37 -2.98
N TYR A 58 7.55 -20.18 -3.66
CA TYR A 58 7.11 -21.24 -4.56
C TYR A 58 7.98 -22.48 -4.35
N SER A 59 7.48 -23.65 -4.74
CA SER A 59 8.17 -24.93 -4.58
C SER A 59 8.80 -25.41 -5.90
N ARG A 60 9.70 -26.40 -5.81
CA ARG A 60 10.24 -27.08 -7.01
C ARG A 60 9.16 -27.77 -7.86
N ALA A 61 8.05 -28.16 -7.23
CA ALA A 61 6.91 -28.74 -7.94
C ALA A 61 6.19 -27.69 -8.79
N ASP A 62 6.17 -26.43 -8.35
CA ASP A 62 5.64 -25.31 -9.13
C ASP A 62 6.60 -24.98 -10.29
N TYR A 63 7.88 -24.71 -9.94
CA TYR A 63 8.93 -24.38 -10.91
C TYR A 63 10.29 -24.91 -10.46
N ALA A 64 10.92 -25.76 -11.27
CA ALA A 64 12.21 -26.36 -10.92
C ALA A 64 13.44 -25.44 -11.11
N ARG A 65 13.29 -24.32 -11.83
CA ARG A 65 14.39 -23.40 -12.16
C ARG A 65 14.23 -22.06 -11.45
N PRO A 66 15.34 -21.36 -11.12
CA PRO A 66 15.26 -20.01 -10.61
C PRO A 66 14.48 -19.07 -11.53
N LEU A 67 13.78 -18.12 -10.93
CA LEU A 67 12.92 -17.17 -11.61
C LEU A 67 13.43 -15.73 -11.43
N GLU A 68 13.31 -14.92 -12.47
CA GLU A 68 13.30 -13.46 -12.35
C GLU A 68 11.85 -13.03 -12.26
N ALA A 69 11.50 -12.13 -11.33
CA ALA A 69 10.16 -11.64 -11.20
C ALA A 69 9.99 -10.13 -11.05
N LEU A 70 8.87 -9.65 -11.59
CA LEU A 70 8.41 -8.27 -11.47
C LEU A 70 7.35 -8.20 -10.39
N TYR A 71 7.53 -7.30 -9.43
CA TYR A 71 6.62 -7.04 -8.33
C TYR A 71 6.10 -5.59 -8.39
N ARG A 72 4.78 -5.42 -8.35
CA ARG A 72 4.12 -4.11 -8.27
C ARG A 72 3.25 -4.06 -7.03
N PHE A 73 3.51 -3.09 -6.17
CA PHE A 73 2.71 -2.88 -4.96
C PHE A 73 1.85 -1.61 -5.10
N PRO A 74 0.54 -1.67 -4.80
CA PRO A 74 -0.28 -0.47 -4.68
C PRO A 74 0.10 0.30 -3.42
N LEU A 75 0.84 1.39 -3.61
CA LEU A 75 0.96 2.39 -2.56
C LEU A 75 -0.23 3.35 -2.65
N PRO A 76 -0.77 3.82 -1.52
CA PRO A 76 -1.66 4.98 -1.52
C PRO A 76 -0.99 6.14 -2.27
N GLY A 77 -1.75 6.89 -3.08
CA GLY A 77 -1.14 7.94 -3.92
C GLY A 77 -0.50 9.10 -3.16
N ASP A 78 -0.78 9.21 -1.86
CA ASP A 78 -0.17 10.13 -0.90
C ASP A 78 0.99 9.50 -0.10
N ALA A 79 1.39 8.28 -0.42
CA ALA A 79 2.52 7.62 0.23
C ALA A 79 3.87 7.99 -0.41
N ALA A 80 4.88 8.16 0.42
CA ALA A 80 6.27 8.32 0.00
C ALA A 80 7.12 7.16 0.54
N VAL A 81 7.69 6.37 -0.36
CA VAL A 81 8.62 5.28 -0.01
C VAL A 81 9.91 5.86 0.54
N THR A 82 10.33 5.38 1.70
CA THR A 82 11.55 5.80 2.40
C THR A 82 12.64 4.73 2.39
N GLY A 83 12.29 3.47 2.10
CA GLY A 83 13.28 2.41 1.91
C GLY A 83 12.67 1.09 1.49
N ILE A 84 13.45 0.28 0.78
CA ILE A 84 13.08 -1.09 0.41
C ILE A 84 14.23 -2.01 0.77
N ARG A 85 13.89 -3.18 1.30
CA ARG A 85 14.82 -4.26 1.56
C ARG A 85 14.23 -5.56 1.03
N VAL A 86 15.06 -6.36 0.38
CA VAL A 86 14.66 -7.66 -0.16
C VAL A 86 15.58 -8.72 0.41
N ARG A 87 15.00 -9.79 0.96
CA ARG A 87 15.74 -10.91 1.53
C ARG A 87 15.39 -12.21 0.80
N PHE A 88 16.40 -13.00 0.48
CA PHE A 88 16.32 -14.35 -0.10
C PHE A 88 17.07 -15.30 0.82
N GLY A 89 16.36 -16.11 1.61
CA GLY A 89 17.03 -16.93 2.63
C GLY A 89 17.97 -16.09 3.52
N GLU A 90 19.29 -16.30 3.36
CA GLU A 90 20.36 -15.59 4.07
C GLU A 90 20.88 -14.31 3.37
N VAL A 91 20.54 -14.09 2.10
CA VAL A 91 20.98 -12.92 1.33
C VAL A 91 20.04 -11.75 1.59
N GLU A 92 20.58 -10.61 2.01
CA GLU A 92 19.84 -9.37 2.21
C GLU A 92 20.34 -8.28 1.25
N ILE A 93 19.41 -7.67 0.51
CA ILE A 93 19.68 -6.58 -0.41
C ILE A 93 18.98 -5.32 0.10
N HIS A 94 19.75 -4.27 0.29
CA HIS A 94 19.24 -2.94 0.62
C HIS A 94 19.21 -2.10 -0.65
N THR A 95 18.05 -1.55 -0.99
CA THR A 95 17.98 -0.62 -2.13
C THR A 95 18.63 0.70 -1.73
N ARG A 96 19.57 1.18 -2.56
CA ARG A 96 20.13 2.53 -2.47
C ARG A 96 19.53 3.38 -3.59
N LEU A 97 19.25 4.65 -3.30
CA LEU A 97 18.78 5.59 -4.32
C LEU A 97 19.97 5.94 -5.22
N GLU A 98 19.84 5.62 -6.51
CA GLU A 98 20.87 5.86 -7.53
C GLU A 98 20.23 6.43 -8.81
N PRO A 99 21.00 7.10 -9.69
CA PRO A 99 20.52 7.47 -11.02
C PRO A 99 20.00 6.24 -11.78
N ARG A 100 18.86 6.40 -12.46
CA ARG A 100 18.15 5.30 -13.13
C ARG A 100 19.06 4.44 -14.01
N ASP A 101 19.83 5.08 -14.89
CA ASP A 101 20.70 4.38 -15.84
C ASP A 101 21.83 3.57 -15.16
N VAL A 102 22.27 4.01 -13.98
CA VAL A 102 23.29 3.29 -13.20
C VAL A 102 22.67 2.06 -12.55
N ALA A 103 21.54 2.24 -11.86
CA ALA A 103 20.82 1.16 -11.20
C ALA A 103 20.36 0.07 -12.18
N GLU A 104 19.90 0.45 -13.39
CA GLU A 104 19.51 -0.48 -14.44
C GLU A 104 20.70 -1.30 -14.97
N LYS A 105 21.88 -0.67 -15.16
CA LYS A 105 23.09 -1.37 -15.61
C LYS A 105 23.61 -2.37 -14.58
N GLU A 106 23.67 -1.98 -13.31
CA GLU A 106 24.12 -2.86 -12.23
C GLU A 106 23.19 -4.08 -12.08
N TYR A 107 21.87 -3.86 -12.16
CA TYR A 107 20.89 -4.94 -12.13
C TYR A 107 21.06 -5.90 -13.31
N GLU A 108 21.22 -5.39 -14.53
CA GLU A 108 21.38 -6.26 -15.71
C GLU A 108 22.67 -7.07 -15.67
N GLN A 109 23.77 -6.48 -15.16
CA GLN A 109 25.02 -7.21 -14.94
C GLN A 109 24.84 -8.36 -13.95
N ALA A 110 24.23 -8.09 -12.79
CA ALA A 110 23.95 -9.12 -11.79
C ALA A 110 23.02 -10.23 -12.33
N ARG A 111 22.03 -9.85 -13.15
CA ARG A 111 21.12 -10.78 -13.84
C ARG A 111 21.86 -11.70 -14.80
N GLN A 112 22.75 -11.16 -15.64
CA GLN A 112 23.56 -11.94 -16.58
C GLN A 112 24.50 -12.91 -15.88
N GLU A 113 25.01 -12.54 -14.70
CA GLU A 113 25.86 -13.38 -13.87
C GLU A 113 25.08 -14.41 -13.02
N GLY A 114 23.74 -14.42 -13.10
CA GLY A 114 22.89 -15.32 -12.32
C GLY A 114 22.90 -15.04 -10.80
N ARG A 115 23.30 -13.82 -10.40
CA ARG A 115 23.30 -13.38 -9.00
C ARG A 115 21.90 -12.93 -8.58
N GLN A 116 21.60 -13.02 -7.29
CA GLN A 116 20.41 -12.40 -6.71
C GLN A 116 20.59 -10.88 -6.70
N ALA A 117 19.61 -10.15 -7.23
CA ALA A 117 19.60 -8.69 -7.28
C ALA A 117 18.17 -8.15 -7.25
N ALA A 118 18.03 -6.90 -6.80
CA ALA A 118 16.74 -6.20 -6.76
C ALA A 118 16.89 -4.76 -7.27
N LEU A 119 15.91 -4.29 -8.04
CA LEU A 119 15.83 -2.94 -8.60
C LEU A 119 14.45 -2.36 -8.35
N ALA A 120 14.37 -1.24 -7.65
CA ALA A 120 13.11 -0.51 -7.43
C ALA A 120 13.04 0.74 -8.32
N THR A 121 12.01 0.86 -9.14
CA THR A 121 11.74 2.03 -9.98
C THR A 121 10.38 2.64 -9.64
N ARG A 122 10.35 3.98 -9.55
CA ARG A 122 9.09 4.73 -9.45
C ARG A 122 8.59 5.04 -10.85
N GLU A 123 7.48 4.43 -11.26
CA GLU A 123 6.90 4.62 -12.60
C GLU A 123 5.86 5.75 -12.64
N SER A 124 5.20 6.02 -11.50
CA SER A 124 4.27 7.13 -11.32
C SER A 124 4.22 7.55 -9.84
N PRO A 125 3.47 8.62 -9.48
CA PRO A 125 3.28 8.99 -8.09
C PRO A 125 2.77 7.84 -7.20
N ASP A 126 1.91 6.99 -7.77
CA ASP A 126 1.13 5.96 -7.05
C ASP A 126 1.66 4.53 -7.29
N ALA A 127 2.69 4.35 -8.14
CA ALA A 127 3.16 3.04 -8.54
C ALA A 127 4.69 2.90 -8.45
N LEU A 128 5.09 1.95 -7.63
CA LEU A 128 6.45 1.44 -7.52
C LEU A 128 6.53 0.06 -8.19
N THR A 129 7.59 -0.17 -8.97
CA THR A 129 7.90 -1.48 -9.56
C THR A 129 9.21 -1.98 -8.97
N LEU A 130 9.20 -3.16 -8.37
CA LEU A 130 10.38 -3.87 -7.89
C LEU A 130 10.67 -5.04 -8.83
N ARG A 131 11.85 -5.07 -9.43
CA ARG A 131 12.36 -6.20 -10.22
C ARG A 131 13.30 -7.01 -9.35
N VAL A 132 13.16 -8.32 -9.39
CA VAL A 132 13.93 -9.22 -8.53
C VAL A 132 14.41 -10.41 -9.34
N THR A 133 15.70 -10.73 -9.31
CA THR A 133 16.26 -11.87 -10.03
C THR A 133 16.88 -12.90 -9.08
N GLY A 134 16.96 -14.16 -9.54
CA GLY A 134 17.59 -15.25 -8.79
C GLY A 134 16.72 -15.86 -7.70
N LEU A 135 15.39 -15.76 -7.81
CA LEU A 135 14.47 -16.42 -6.87
C LEU A 135 14.62 -17.93 -7.00
N ARG A 136 14.99 -18.66 -5.96
CA ARG A 136 15.11 -20.13 -6.03
C ARG A 136 13.83 -20.80 -5.54
N PRO A 137 13.52 -22.01 -6.03
CA PRO A 137 12.41 -22.76 -5.47
C PRO A 137 12.72 -23.19 -4.05
N ASP A 138 11.68 -23.31 -3.24
CA ASP A 138 11.72 -23.63 -1.81
C ASP A 138 12.44 -22.55 -0.95
N GLU A 139 12.72 -21.37 -1.53
CA GLU A 139 13.30 -20.21 -0.86
C GLU A 139 12.21 -19.16 -0.61
N GLU A 140 12.11 -18.66 0.62
CA GLU A 140 11.24 -17.53 0.96
C GLU A 140 11.88 -16.22 0.50
N VAL A 141 11.07 -15.39 -0.16
CA VAL A 141 11.42 -14.04 -0.55
C VAL A 141 10.65 -13.07 0.33
N ARG A 142 11.37 -12.26 1.10
CA ARG A 142 10.75 -11.24 1.96
C ARG A 142 11.06 -9.85 1.42
N VAL A 143 10.01 -9.12 1.05
CA VAL A 143 10.09 -7.73 0.62
C VAL A 143 9.59 -6.84 1.76
N GLU A 144 10.46 -6.00 2.29
CA GLU A 144 10.13 -4.97 3.28
C GLU A 144 10.12 -3.60 2.60
N THR A 145 8.97 -2.92 2.65
CA THR A 145 8.80 -1.57 2.12
C THR A 145 8.46 -0.63 3.26
N ARG A 146 9.33 0.35 3.51
CA ARG A 146 9.09 1.45 4.45
C ARG A 146 8.56 2.64 3.70
N TYR A 147 7.50 3.24 4.21
CA TYR A 147 6.89 4.41 3.61
C TYR A 147 6.22 5.29 4.66
N VAL A 148 6.04 6.56 4.31
CA VAL A 148 5.21 7.49 5.07
C VAL A 148 3.92 7.75 4.31
N GLN A 149 2.81 7.92 5.00
CA GLN A 149 1.51 8.22 4.41
C GLN A 149 0.79 9.27 5.25
N LEU A 150 0.16 10.24 4.58
CA LEU A 150 -0.70 11.20 5.24
C LEU A 150 -2.13 10.64 5.33
N ALA A 151 -2.69 10.58 6.53
CA ALA A 151 -4.07 10.18 6.73
C ALA A 151 -5.02 11.27 6.22
N ARG A 152 -6.12 10.85 5.60
CA ARG A 152 -7.14 11.76 5.10
C ARG A 152 -7.90 12.36 6.27
N ALA A 153 -8.08 13.68 6.27
CA ALA A 153 -8.95 14.34 7.23
C ALA A 153 -10.42 13.93 6.98
N GLU A 154 -11.11 13.51 8.04
CA GLU A 154 -12.55 13.26 8.07
C GLU A 154 -13.18 14.09 9.19
N ARG A 155 -14.51 14.22 9.19
CA ARG A 155 -15.22 14.98 10.22
C ARG A 155 -14.92 14.41 11.60
N GLY A 156 -14.18 15.16 12.41
CA GLY A 156 -13.83 14.77 13.78
C GLY A 156 -12.54 13.98 13.93
N GLY A 157 -11.75 13.78 12.86
CA GLY A 157 -10.51 12.99 12.96
C GLY A 157 -9.83 12.71 11.64
N TRP A 158 -9.24 11.51 11.54
CA TRP A 158 -8.47 11.06 10.40
C TRP A 158 -8.85 9.64 9.99
N SER A 159 -8.55 9.32 8.74
CA SER A 159 -8.82 8.04 8.10
C SER A 159 -7.60 7.59 7.29
N LEU A 160 -7.13 6.38 7.55
CA LEU A 160 -6.01 5.75 6.86
C LEU A 160 -6.52 4.52 6.13
N ARG A 161 -6.31 4.49 4.82
CA ARG A 161 -6.61 3.33 3.97
C ARG A 161 -5.32 2.60 3.63
N VAL A 162 -5.30 1.31 3.92
CA VAL A 162 -4.27 0.36 3.53
C VAL A 162 -4.85 -0.51 2.41
N PRO A 163 -4.36 -0.37 1.17
CA PRO A 163 -4.75 -1.23 0.07
C PRO A 163 -4.30 -2.67 0.35
N LEU A 164 -5.26 -3.57 0.51
CA LEU A 164 -5.02 -5.02 0.67
C LEU A 164 -5.61 -5.80 -0.50
N THR A 165 -6.52 -5.16 -1.23
CA THR A 165 -7.14 -5.68 -2.43
C THR A 165 -6.91 -4.74 -3.59
N MET A 166 -6.88 -5.31 -4.79
CA MET A 166 -6.89 -4.54 -6.02
C MET A 166 -8.10 -4.97 -6.83
N ALA A 167 -9.04 -4.04 -7.04
CA ALA A 167 -10.06 -4.21 -8.07
C ALA A 167 -9.47 -3.81 -9.44
N PRO A 168 -9.85 -4.46 -10.56
CA PRO A 168 -9.50 -3.98 -11.88
C PRO A 168 -9.97 -2.54 -12.08
N ARG A 169 -9.05 -1.63 -12.42
CA ARG A 169 -9.43 -0.28 -12.84
C ARG A 169 -10.05 -0.37 -14.24
N TYR A 170 -11.30 0.09 -14.38
CA TYR A 170 -11.94 0.25 -15.68
C TYR A 170 -11.16 1.27 -16.52
N VAL A 171 -10.76 0.88 -17.72
CA VAL A 171 -10.05 1.72 -18.69
C VAL A 171 -10.92 1.83 -19.92
N ARG A 172 -11.13 3.05 -20.38
CA ARG A 172 -11.92 3.33 -21.57
C ARG A 172 -11.10 2.98 -22.83
N SER A 173 -11.77 2.60 -23.90
CA SER A 173 -11.13 2.13 -25.14
C SER A 173 -10.20 3.16 -25.81
N ASP A 174 -10.44 4.44 -25.59
CA ASP A 174 -9.64 5.58 -26.04
C ASP A 174 -8.42 5.86 -25.17
N GLU A 175 -8.45 5.41 -23.91
CA GLU A 175 -7.31 5.50 -23.01
C GLU A 175 -6.31 4.37 -23.29
N LEU A 176 -6.69 3.26 -23.93
CA LEU A 176 -5.84 2.05 -24.12
C LEU A 176 -4.40 2.33 -24.58
N THR A 177 -4.10 3.38 -25.33
CA THR A 177 -2.74 3.73 -25.78
C THR A 177 -2.00 4.70 -24.86
N ALA A 178 -2.66 5.30 -23.88
CA ALA A 178 -2.06 6.18 -22.89
C ALA A 178 -1.21 5.39 -21.88
N ARG A 179 -0.05 5.96 -21.48
CA ARG A 179 0.89 5.33 -20.53
C ARG A 179 0.24 4.93 -19.19
N HIS A 180 -0.85 5.60 -18.78
CA HIS A 180 -1.55 5.35 -17.51
C HIS A 180 -2.72 4.35 -17.61
N ALA A 181 -3.18 4.05 -18.83
CA ALA A 181 -4.30 3.17 -19.11
C ALA A 181 -3.90 1.72 -19.37
N GLN A 182 -2.62 1.50 -19.69
CA GLN A 182 -1.96 0.20 -19.82
C GLN A 182 -1.73 -0.49 -18.45
N GLY A 183 -2.38 0.00 -17.39
CA GLY A 183 -2.28 -0.42 -15.98
C GLY A 183 -3.37 -1.36 -15.48
N GLN A 184 -4.08 -2.10 -16.34
CA GLN A 184 -5.16 -3.03 -15.95
C GLN A 184 -4.72 -4.44 -15.51
N PRO A 185 -5.31 -5.02 -14.45
CA PRO A 185 -4.89 -6.33 -13.93
C PRO A 185 -5.31 -7.53 -14.76
N LEU A 186 -4.36 -8.46 -14.92
CA LEU A 186 -4.57 -9.80 -15.49
C LEU A 186 -4.75 -10.83 -14.37
N THR A 187 -5.83 -11.61 -14.49
CA THR A 187 -6.16 -12.90 -13.83
C THR A 187 -5.95 -13.03 -12.32
N LEU A 188 -7.04 -13.34 -11.60
CA LEU A 188 -7.13 -13.58 -10.16
C LEU A 188 -6.34 -14.83 -9.71
N LEU A 189 -5.00 -14.75 -9.62
CA LEU A 189 -4.19 -15.76 -8.94
C LEU A 189 -3.89 -15.27 -7.52
N ARG A 190 -4.78 -15.60 -6.60
CA ARG A 190 -4.62 -15.36 -5.16
C ARG A 190 -4.27 -16.69 -4.50
N ASP A 191 -3.23 -16.68 -3.68
CA ASP A 191 -2.99 -17.80 -2.77
C ASP A 191 -4.15 -17.85 -1.74
N PRO A 192 -4.93 -18.93 -1.65
CA PRO A 192 -6.01 -19.04 -0.67
C PRO A 192 -5.48 -19.06 0.79
N GLY A 193 -4.19 -19.40 0.95
CA GLY A 193 -3.42 -19.32 2.18
C GLY A 193 -2.90 -17.92 2.51
N HIS A 194 -3.06 -16.91 1.64
CA HIS A 194 -2.59 -15.55 1.93
C HIS A 194 -3.21 -15.00 3.22
N ARG A 195 -2.39 -14.56 4.17
CA ARG A 195 -2.83 -13.90 5.41
C ARG A 195 -2.32 -12.48 5.55
N PHE A 196 -3.13 -11.63 6.18
CA PHE A 196 -2.81 -10.26 6.52
C PHE A 196 -2.80 -10.05 8.03
N ALA A 197 -1.76 -9.40 8.55
CA ALA A 197 -1.61 -8.97 9.94
C ALA A 197 -1.39 -7.46 10.04
N LEU A 198 -1.86 -6.86 11.13
CA LEU A 198 -1.71 -5.44 11.43
C LEU A 198 -1.18 -5.26 12.86
N ASP A 199 -0.21 -4.36 13.04
CA ASP A 199 0.30 -3.95 14.35
C ASP A 199 0.75 -2.48 14.34
N LEU A 200 -0.12 -1.57 14.76
CA LEU A 200 0.15 -0.14 14.77
C LEU A 200 0.16 0.44 16.18
N ALA A 201 1.06 1.40 16.42
CA ALA A 201 1.01 2.28 17.58
C ALA A 201 0.47 3.65 17.16
N VAL A 202 -0.73 4.02 17.62
CA VAL A 202 -1.38 5.30 17.29
C VAL A 202 -1.28 6.24 18.48
N ARG A 203 -0.55 7.35 18.34
CA ARG A 203 -0.34 8.35 19.39
C ARG A 203 -1.34 9.48 19.29
N GLY A 204 -1.86 9.89 20.46
CA GLY A 204 -2.84 10.97 20.52
C GLY A 204 -4.15 10.62 19.83
N ALA A 205 -4.59 9.37 19.94
CA ALA A 205 -5.93 8.93 19.59
C ALA A 205 -6.72 8.63 20.86
N GLU A 206 -7.97 9.10 20.93
CA GLU A 206 -8.91 8.72 22.00
C GLU A 206 -9.45 7.31 21.77
N GLU A 207 -9.75 7.01 20.51
CA GLU A 207 -10.22 5.72 20.04
C GLU A 207 -9.71 5.48 18.62
N VAL A 208 -9.44 4.22 18.27
CA VAL A 208 -9.17 3.78 16.90
C VAL A 208 -10.21 2.75 16.52
N THR A 209 -10.87 2.95 15.39
CA THR A 209 -11.93 2.08 14.87
C THR A 209 -11.62 1.66 13.44
N SER A 210 -12.28 0.62 12.97
CA SER A 210 -12.27 0.23 11.55
C SER A 210 -13.67 -0.13 11.08
N ARG A 211 -14.01 0.31 9.87
CA ARG A 211 -15.27 -0.09 9.20
C ARG A 211 -15.13 -1.40 8.42
N THR A 212 -13.90 -1.87 8.20
CA THR A 212 -13.65 -3.04 7.33
C THR A 212 -13.11 -4.25 8.08
N HIS A 213 -12.48 -4.05 9.24
CA HIS A 213 -11.84 -5.12 10.01
C HIS A 213 -12.20 -5.02 11.49
N SER A 214 -12.33 -6.16 12.17
CA SER A 214 -12.43 -6.18 13.62
C SER A 214 -11.06 -5.94 14.25
N LEU A 215 -10.98 -4.97 15.15
CA LEU A 215 -9.73 -4.56 15.81
C LEU A 215 -9.70 -5.01 17.27
N ASP A 216 -8.50 -5.35 17.74
CA ASP A 216 -8.16 -5.40 19.15
C ASP A 216 -7.28 -4.19 19.48
N VAL A 217 -7.81 -3.33 20.34
CA VAL A 217 -7.31 -1.98 20.60
C VAL A 217 -6.96 -1.90 22.07
N ARG A 218 -5.68 -1.71 22.39
CA ARG A 218 -5.16 -1.76 23.75
C ARG A 218 -4.36 -0.51 24.08
N PRO A 219 -4.52 0.08 25.28
CA PRO A 219 -3.61 1.13 25.73
C PRO A 219 -2.16 0.64 25.76
N ALA A 220 -1.24 1.49 25.31
CA ALA A 220 0.20 1.29 25.39
C ALA A 220 0.86 2.62 25.81
N ASP A 221 2.08 2.61 26.36
CA ASP A 221 2.68 3.84 26.90
C ASP A 221 2.72 5.00 25.88
N GLY A 222 1.89 6.01 26.13
CA GLY A 222 1.73 7.18 25.26
C GLY A 222 1.14 6.90 23.88
N ALA A 223 0.47 5.75 23.69
CA ALA A 223 -0.13 5.32 22.43
C ALA A 223 -1.33 4.39 22.64
N VAL A 224 -2.00 4.06 21.55
CA VAL A 224 -2.95 2.96 21.47
C VAL A 224 -2.39 1.94 20.49
N ARG A 225 -2.18 0.70 20.95
CA ARG A 225 -1.77 -0.40 20.09
C ARG A 225 -3.00 -1.00 19.41
N VAL A 226 -2.93 -1.12 18.09
CA VAL A 226 -4.03 -1.57 17.24
C VAL A 226 -3.57 -2.81 16.48
N THR A 227 -4.26 -3.91 16.73
CA THR A 227 -4.06 -5.18 16.02
C THR A 227 -5.38 -5.68 15.46
N LEU A 228 -5.35 -6.71 14.59
CA LEU A 228 -6.57 -7.40 14.17
C LEU A 228 -7.05 -8.29 15.32
N ALA A 229 -8.36 -8.28 15.58
CA ALA A 229 -8.93 -9.07 16.68
C ALA A 229 -8.68 -10.58 16.54
N GLY A 230 -8.60 -11.09 15.30
CA GLY A 230 -8.26 -12.49 14.99
C GLY A 230 -6.76 -12.76 14.83
N GLY A 231 -5.89 -11.77 15.07
CA GLY A 231 -4.45 -11.81 14.77
C GLY A 231 -4.16 -11.66 13.28
N GLU A 232 -4.71 -12.57 12.46
CA GLU A 232 -4.59 -12.54 11.00
C GLU A 232 -5.94 -12.74 10.33
N VAL A 233 -6.10 -12.17 9.13
CA VAL A 233 -7.30 -12.32 8.31
C VAL A 233 -6.95 -12.65 6.87
N LEU A 234 -7.96 -13.08 6.11
CA LEU A 234 -7.90 -13.09 4.65
C LEU A 234 -8.01 -11.64 4.14
N PRO A 235 -7.04 -11.12 3.36
CA PRO A 235 -7.15 -9.79 2.75
C PRO A 235 -8.13 -9.80 1.55
N ASP A 236 -9.42 -9.74 1.83
CA ASP A 236 -10.51 -9.73 0.84
C ASP A 236 -11.10 -8.33 0.58
N ARG A 237 -10.64 -7.34 1.35
CA ARG A 237 -10.96 -5.91 1.20
C ARG A 237 -9.85 -5.07 1.83
N ASP A 238 -9.83 -3.79 1.51
CA ASP A 238 -8.88 -2.85 2.10
C ASP A 238 -9.10 -2.63 3.60
N CYS A 239 -8.02 -2.44 4.34
CA CYS A 239 -8.09 -2.07 5.75
C CYS A 239 -8.23 -0.56 5.88
N VAL A 240 -9.33 -0.11 6.49
CA VAL A 240 -9.61 1.32 6.71
C VAL A 240 -9.68 1.57 8.21
N LEU A 241 -8.76 2.39 8.71
CA LEU A 241 -8.66 2.78 10.11
C LEU A 241 -9.13 4.22 10.26
N ALA A 242 -9.85 4.52 11.32
CA ALA A 242 -10.27 5.87 11.66
C ALA A 242 -9.99 6.16 13.14
N TRP A 243 -9.48 7.36 13.43
CA TRP A 243 -9.22 7.80 14.80
C TRP A 243 -9.48 9.29 14.96
N ALA A 244 -9.80 9.68 16.19
CA ALA A 244 -10.01 11.08 16.56
C ALA A 244 -8.96 11.52 17.59
N PRO A 245 -8.49 12.78 17.53
CA PRO A 245 -7.64 13.31 18.59
C PRO A 245 -8.45 13.47 19.88
N PRO A 246 -7.82 13.25 21.05
CA PRO A 246 -8.48 13.47 22.34
C PRO A 246 -9.05 14.87 22.43
N GLN A 247 -10.35 14.96 22.70
CA GLN A 247 -11.01 16.24 22.89
C GLN A 247 -10.82 16.69 24.33
N ALA A 248 -9.95 17.69 24.54
CA ALA A 248 -9.86 18.34 25.84
C ALA A 248 -11.12 19.17 26.08
N VAL A 249 -11.91 18.81 27.10
CA VAL A 249 -13.17 19.50 27.45
C VAL A 249 -12.96 20.99 27.74
N ASP A 250 -11.78 21.36 28.25
CA ASP A 250 -11.45 22.71 28.71
C ASP A 250 -10.46 23.46 27.80
N ARG A 251 -10.13 22.92 26.62
CA ARG A 251 -9.24 23.60 25.67
C ARG A 251 -9.84 23.65 24.27
N PRO A 252 -9.71 24.78 23.55
CA PRO A 252 -10.15 24.85 22.17
C PRO A 252 -9.35 23.84 21.33
N THR A 253 -10.05 22.86 20.77
CA THR A 253 -9.46 21.87 19.87
C THR A 253 -9.69 22.30 18.42
N LEU A 254 -8.62 22.35 17.62
CA LEU A 254 -8.72 22.54 16.18
C LEU A 254 -9.16 21.20 15.57
N THR A 255 -10.43 21.13 15.17
CA THR A 255 -10.95 19.99 14.42
C THR A 255 -10.94 20.35 12.95
N PRO A 256 -10.22 19.63 12.08
CA PRO A 256 -10.36 19.81 10.65
C PRO A 256 -11.77 19.35 10.24
N ASP A 257 -12.59 20.28 9.78
CA ASP A 257 -13.83 19.95 9.07
C ASP A 257 -13.53 20.07 7.56
N VAL A 258 -13.66 18.96 6.84
CA VAL A 258 -13.53 18.98 5.37
C VAL A 258 -14.89 19.29 4.79
N TYR A 259 -15.08 20.54 4.35
CA TYR A 259 -16.21 20.92 3.51
C TYR A 259 -15.87 20.62 2.06
N ALA A 260 -16.56 19.65 1.45
CA ALA A 260 -16.52 19.46 0.01
C ALA A 260 -17.68 20.24 -0.60
N GLU A 261 -17.41 21.35 -1.29
CA GLU A 261 -18.44 22.00 -2.11
C GLU A 261 -18.84 21.04 -3.24
N PRO A 262 -20.14 20.85 -3.52
CA PRO A 262 -20.55 20.24 -4.77
C PRO A 262 -20.20 21.22 -5.89
N GLU A 263 -19.18 20.85 -6.67
CA GLU A 263 -18.65 21.54 -7.86
C GLU A 263 -17.62 22.67 -7.62
N GLY A 264 -16.35 22.34 -7.93
CA GLY A 264 -15.54 23.20 -8.81
C GLY A 264 -14.98 24.51 -8.26
N SER A 265 -14.74 24.66 -6.96
CA SER A 265 -13.91 25.76 -6.43
C SER A 265 -13.44 25.41 -5.02
N GLY A 266 -12.22 24.85 -4.90
CA GLY A 266 -11.64 24.48 -3.61
C GLY A 266 -11.28 25.70 -2.78
N SER A 267 -12.22 26.22 -1.99
CA SER A 267 -11.89 27.12 -0.87
C SER A 267 -11.89 26.31 0.44
N THR A 268 -10.73 26.25 1.10
CA THR A 268 -10.62 25.69 2.45
C THR A 268 -11.07 26.77 3.43
N SER A 269 -12.26 26.62 4.01
CA SER A 269 -12.74 27.54 5.05
C SER A 269 -12.58 26.93 6.44
N TRP A 270 -12.03 27.72 7.38
CA TRP A 270 -11.83 27.31 8.77
C TRP A 270 -13.01 27.79 9.61
N ARG A 271 -13.74 26.88 10.25
CA ARG A 271 -14.83 27.25 11.17
C ARG A 271 -14.42 27.00 12.62
N ARG A 272 -14.28 28.08 13.39
CA ARG A 272 -14.09 27.99 14.85
C ARG A 272 -15.44 27.78 15.51
N SER A 273 -15.66 26.63 16.14
CA SER A 273 -16.80 26.44 17.04
C SER A 273 -16.35 26.47 18.50
N ARG A 274 -17.00 27.31 19.31
CA ARG A 274 -16.93 27.24 20.78
C ARG A 274 -18.21 26.56 21.25
N ARG A 275 -18.11 25.46 21.98
CA ARG A 275 -19.24 25.01 22.81
C ARG A 275 -19.27 25.91 24.05
N GLN A 276 -20.33 26.70 24.20
CA GLN A 276 -20.65 27.30 25.49
C GLN A 276 -21.16 26.18 26.42
N PRO A 277 -20.64 26.07 27.66
CA PRO A 277 -21.25 25.20 28.65
C PRO A 277 -22.62 25.76 29.01
N GLY A 278 -23.71 25.01 28.74
CA GLY A 278 -25.00 25.27 29.38
C GLY A 278 -26.22 25.64 28.51
N THR A 279 -26.23 25.50 27.18
CA THR A 279 -27.45 25.79 26.40
C THR A 279 -28.31 24.53 26.16
N ARG A 280 -29.38 24.39 26.97
CA ARG A 280 -30.50 23.47 26.72
C ARG A 280 -31.03 23.62 25.30
N ARG A 281 -31.23 22.50 24.59
CA ARG A 281 -31.98 22.45 23.33
C ARG A 281 -33.36 23.08 23.50
N ARG A 282 -33.57 24.29 22.96
CA ARG A 282 -34.92 24.75 22.59
C ARG A 282 -35.22 24.25 21.18
N ARG A 283 -36.21 23.35 21.07
CA ARG A 283 -36.90 23.09 19.81
C ARG A 283 -37.60 24.39 19.41
N SER A 284 -37.24 24.99 18.27
CA SER A 284 -38.05 26.04 17.65
C SER A 284 -38.58 25.55 16.31
N ARG A 285 -39.91 25.51 16.25
CA ARG A 285 -40.76 25.25 15.08
C ARG A 285 -40.42 26.21 13.94
N TRP A 286 -40.47 25.70 12.72
CA TRP A 286 -40.59 26.50 11.49
C TRP A 286 -42.02 27.03 11.36
N PRO A 287 -42.24 28.33 11.06
CA PRO A 287 -43.39 28.78 10.30
C PRO A 287 -42.98 29.01 8.84
N GLY A 288 -43.80 28.52 7.91
CA GLY A 288 -43.58 28.68 6.48
C GLY A 288 -43.87 30.09 5.96
N ARG A 289 -43.26 30.40 4.82
CA ARG A 289 -43.90 30.69 3.54
C ARG A 289 -42.87 30.52 2.43
#